data_AF-A0A9D9ED13-F1
#
_entry.id   AF-A0A9D9ED13-F1
#
_cell.length_a   1.000
_cell.length_b   1.000
_cell.length_c   1.000
_cell.angle_alpha   90.00
_cell.angle_beta   90.00
_cell.angle_gamma   90.00
#
_symmetry.space_group_name_H-M   'P 1'
#
loop_
_entity.id
_entity.type
_entity.pdbx_description
1 polymer ?
#
loop_
_entity_poly.entity_id
_entity_poly.type
_entity_poly.pdbx_seq_one_letter_code
_entity_poly.pdbx_strand_id
1 'polypeptide(L)'
;MNMHIINVIIGREYMTRVKKKSFLLTTFLAPIFLAAMMILPSVIMFMAEDKGKKVAVIDDSGIVMPYMEDTDAVDYIDYAGHQADSVKTAFHEYGLDALVLV
;
A
#
# COMPACT_ATOMS: atom_id res chain seq x y z
N MET A 1 -25.02 31.32 42.02
CA MET A 1 -24.65 29.93 41.63
C MET A 1 -23.89 29.29 42.76
N ASN A 2 -24.31 28.12 43.26
CA ASN A 2 -23.71 27.52 44.45
C ASN A 2 -22.57 26.56 44.07
N MET A 3 -21.33 26.98 44.35
CA MET A 3 -20.11 26.24 44.01
C MET A 3 -20.00 24.90 44.75
N HIS A 4 -20.55 24.81 45.96
CA HIS A 4 -20.56 23.57 46.74
C HIS A 4 -21.38 22.47 46.05
N ILE A 5 -22.55 22.84 45.49
CA ILE A 5 -23.43 21.90 44.78
C ILE A 5 -22.74 21.38 43.51
N ILE A 6 -22.06 22.25 42.77
CA ILE A 6 -21.34 21.89 41.53
C ILE A 6 -20.26 20.84 41.82
N ASN A 7 -19.45 21.05 42.85
CA ASN A 7 -18.37 20.11 43.21
C ASN A 7 -18.92 18.72 43.58
N VAL A 8 -20.06 18.66 44.27
CA VAL A 8 -20.72 17.38 44.61
C VAL A 8 -21.20 16.64 43.35
N ILE A 9 -21.75 17.38 42.38
CA ILE A 9 -22.20 16.80 41.11
C ILE A 9 -21.02 16.27 40.31
N ILE A 10 -19.94 17.05 40.18
CA ILE A 10 -18.72 16.63 39.46
C ILE A 10 -18.14 15.36 40.08
N GLY A 11 -18.01 15.31 41.42
CA GLY A 11 -17.46 14.15 42.11
C GLY A 11 -18.28 12.87 41.86
N ARG A 12 -19.61 12.97 41.87
CA ARG A 12 -20.50 11.84 41.56
C ARG A 12 -20.33 11.38 40.12
N GLU A 13 -20.37 12.31 39.17
CA GLU A 13 -20.28 12.00 37.73
C GLU A 13 -18.92 11.41 37.35
N TYR A 14 -17.84 11.90 37.96
CA TYR A 14 -16.51 11.35 37.79
C TYR A 14 -16.44 9.89 38.26
N MET A 15 -17.01 9.59 39.43
CA MET A 15 -17.00 8.24 40.00
C MET A 15 -17.85 7.25 39.17
N THR A 16 -18.98 7.70 38.62
CA THR A 16 -19.93 6.82 37.92
C THR A 16 -19.68 6.69 36.43
N ARG A 17 -19.05 7.68 35.79
CA ARG A 17 -18.80 7.68 34.34
C ARG A 17 -17.32 7.67 34.01
N VAL A 18 -16.57 8.67 34.46
CA VAL A 18 -15.17 8.87 34.03
C VAL A 18 -14.26 7.73 34.52
N LYS A 19 -14.48 7.24 35.75
CA LYS A 19 -13.68 6.13 36.32
C LYS A 19 -14.08 4.74 35.79
N LYS A 20 -15.13 4.62 34.97
CA LYS A 20 -15.48 3.33 34.36
C LYS A 20 -14.42 2.92 33.35
N LYS A 21 -14.03 1.64 33.38
CA LYS A 21 -13.06 1.08 32.43
C LYS A 21 -13.50 1.26 30.97
N SER A 22 -14.80 1.14 30.69
CA SER A 22 -15.35 1.34 29.35
C SER A 22 -15.21 2.78 28.86
N PHE A 23 -15.39 3.78 29.74
CA PHE A 23 -15.21 5.18 29.40
C PHE A 23 -13.75 5.46 29.06
N LEU A 24 -12.82 5.08 29.93
CA LEU A 24 -11.38 5.28 29.68
C LEU A 24 -10.94 4.54 28.40
N LEU A 25 -11.39 3.30 28.22
CA LEU A 25 -11.05 2.52 27.02
C LEU A 25 -11.47 3.26 25.76
N THR A 26 -12.73 3.70 25.64
CA THR A 26 -13.20 4.38 24.43
C THR A 26 -12.61 5.77 24.27
N THR A 27 -12.37 6.51 25.36
CA THR A 27 -11.72 7.83 25.31
C THR A 27 -10.31 7.78 24.74
N PHE A 28 -9.55 6.71 24.99
CA PHE A 28 -8.22 6.54 24.37
C PHE A 28 -8.27 5.79 23.03
N LEU A 29 -9.14 4.77 22.93
CA LEU A 29 -9.25 3.95 21.73
C LEU A 29 -9.78 4.75 20.54
N ALA A 30 -10.76 5.63 20.74
CA ALA A 30 -11.35 6.39 19.63
C ALA A 30 -10.35 7.35 18.97
N PRO A 31 -9.55 8.17 19.70
CA PRO A 31 -8.49 8.98 19.10
C PRO A 31 -7.41 8.15 18.40
N ILE A 32 -6.97 7.04 19.00
CA ILE A 32 -5.96 6.15 18.39
C ILE A 32 -6.50 5.53 17.11
N PHE A 33 -7.75 5.06 17.14
CA PHE A 33 -8.41 4.49 15.98
C PHE A 33 -8.56 5.51 14.86
N LEU A 34 -8.95 6.75 15.19
CA LEU A 34 -9.03 7.84 14.21
C LEU A 34 -7.66 8.12 13.57
N ALA A 35 -6.61 8.24 14.39
CA ALA A 35 -5.25 8.44 13.90
C ALA A 35 -4.79 7.29 13.00
N ALA A 36 -5.08 6.04 13.39
CA ALA A 36 -4.79 4.87 12.58
C ALA A 36 -5.54 4.95 11.24
N MET A 37 -6.84 5.24 11.22
CA MET A 37 -7.61 5.37 9.98
C MET A 37 -7.09 6.45 9.03
N MET A 38 -6.54 7.55 9.57
CA MET A 38 -5.92 8.60 8.77
C MET A 38 -4.58 8.16 8.16
N ILE A 39 -3.78 7.40 8.89
CA ILE A 39 -2.40 7.02 8.48
C ILE A 39 -2.38 5.72 7.66
N LEU A 40 -3.30 4.79 7.93
CA LEU A 40 -3.31 3.43 7.38
C LEU A 40 -3.26 3.41 5.84
N PRO A 41 -4.08 4.20 5.09
CA PRO A 41 -4.04 4.18 3.64
C PRO A 41 -2.70 4.65 3.07
N SER A 42 -2.09 5.69 3.68
CA SER A 42 -0.78 6.20 3.27
C SER A 42 0.32 5.16 3.47
N VAL A 43 0.28 4.44 4.60
CA VAL A 43 1.23 3.36 4.88
C VAL A 43 1.04 2.21 3.89
N ILE A 44 -0.20 1.82 3.59
CA ILE A 44 -0.51 0.79 2.59
C ILE A 44 0.04 1.18 1.22
N MET A 45 -0.18 2.43 0.77
CA MET A 45 0.35 2.92 -0.51
C MET A 45 1.87 2.98 -0.54
N PHE A 46 2.51 3.36 0.57
CA PHE A 46 3.97 3.38 0.66
C PHE A 46 4.57 1.96 0.58
N MET A 47 3.89 0.97 1.17
CA MET A 47 4.31 -0.44 1.11
C MET A 47 3.91 -1.12 -0.20
N ALA A 48 2.92 -0.59 -0.92
CA ALA A 48 2.58 -1.01 -2.26
C ALA A 48 3.68 -0.52 -3.21
N GLU A 49 4.82 -1.22 -3.17
CA GLU A 49 5.92 -1.03 -4.11
C GLU A 49 5.40 -1.34 -5.52
N ASP A 50 5.29 -0.32 -6.37
CA ASP A 50 5.07 -0.50 -7.80
C ASP A 50 6.41 -0.96 -8.38
N LYS A 51 6.69 -2.26 -8.24
CA LYS A 51 7.86 -2.86 -8.91
C LYS A 51 7.63 -2.64 -10.39
N GLY A 52 8.51 -1.86 -11.02
CA GLY A 52 8.48 -1.55 -12.44
C GLY A 52 8.14 -2.79 -13.26
N LYS A 53 7.31 -2.60 -14.28
CA LYS A 53 6.76 -3.67 -15.10
C LYS A 53 7.87 -4.32 -15.91
N LYS A 54 8.03 -5.63 -15.81
CA LYS A 54 9.02 -6.36 -16.62
C LYS A 54 8.43 -6.70 -17.97
N VAL A 55 9.03 -6.17 -19.03
CA VAL A 55 8.58 -6.37 -20.41
C VAL A 55 9.62 -7.18 -21.14
N ALA A 56 9.25 -8.41 -21.54
CA ALA A 56 10.10 -9.21 -22.43
C ALA A 56 9.96 -8.69 -23.86
N VAL A 57 11.10 -8.50 -24.52
CA VAL A 57 11.17 -8.04 -25.92
C VAL A 57 11.85 -9.11 -26.75
N ILE A 58 11.15 -9.64 -27.75
CA ILE A 58 11.74 -10.51 -28.77
C ILE A 58 11.83 -9.65 -30.03
N ASP A 59 13.04 -9.16 -30.30
CA ASP A 59 13.38 -8.40 -31.51
C ASP A 59 14.41 -9.19 -32.32
N ASP A 60 13.93 -9.96 -33.29
CA ASP A 60 14.80 -10.77 -34.15
C ASP A 60 15.62 -9.90 -35.12
N SER A 61 15.21 -8.65 -35.33
CA SER A 61 15.90 -7.69 -36.21
C SER A 61 17.05 -6.95 -35.51
N GLY A 62 16.98 -6.82 -34.18
CA GLY A 62 17.89 -6.02 -33.37
C GLY A 62 17.78 -4.50 -33.61
N ILE A 63 16.77 -4.05 -34.36
CA ILE A 63 16.59 -2.64 -34.73
C ILE A 63 15.87 -1.87 -33.63
N VAL A 64 14.96 -2.51 -32.89
CA VAL A 64 14.03 -1.84 -31.98
C VAL A 64 14.54 -1.83 -30.55
N MET A 65 15.14 -2.93 -30.08
CA MET A 65 15.68 -3.06 -28.72
C MET A 65 16.62 -1.90 -28.32
N PRO A 66 17.55 -1.41 -29.17
CA PRO A 66 18.44 -0.30 -28.81
C PRO A 66 17.75 1.04 -28.54
N TYR A 67 16.49 1.20 -28.95
CA TYR A 67 15.69 2.40 -28.72
C TYR A 67 14.71 2.25 -27.54
N MET A 68 14.70 1.10 -26.87
CA MET A 68 13.90 0.89 -25.66
C MET A 68 14.72 1.29 -24.44
N GLU A 69 14.29 2.36 -23.77
CA GLU A 69 14.94 2.87 -22.57
C GLU A 69 14.17 2.44 -21.32
N ASP A 70 14.88 1.87 -20.36
CA ASP A 70 14.32 1.51 -19.06
C ASP A 70 13.91 2.76 -18.27
N THR A 71 12.82 2.63 -17.53
CA THR A 71 12.29 3.69 -16.65
C THR A 71 11.92 3.09 -15.29
N ASP A 72 11.71 3.93 -14.28
CA ASP A 72 11.23 3.46 -12.97
C ASP A 72 9.90 2.66 -13.05
N ALA A 73 9.15 2.83 -14.14
CA ALA A 73 7.88 2.14 -14.38
C ALA A 73 8.00 0.87 -15.22
N VAL A 74 9.06 0.71 -16.02
CA VAL A 74 9.20 -0.37 -17.02
C VAL A 74 10.66 -0.77 -17.20
N ASP A 75 10.93 -2.06 -17.05
CA ASP A 75 12.22 -2.70 -17.37
C ASP A 75 12.07 -3.54 -18.65
N TYR A 76 12.79 -3.20 -19.70
CA TYR A 76 12.83 -3.96 -20.95
C TYR A 76 13.92 -5.02 -20.89
N ILE A 77 13.54 -6.28 -21.10
CA ILE A 77 14.47 -7.42 -21.07
C ILE A 77 14.56 -8.03 -22.46
N ASP A 78 15.77 -8.09 -22.99
CA ASP A 78 16.05 -8.71 -24.28
C ASP A 78 15.91 -10.24 -24.20
N TYR A 79 15.00 -10.78 -25.00
CA TYR A 79 14.76 -12.21 -25.20
C TYR A 79 14.97 -12.61 -26.67
N ALA A 80 15.73 -11.85 -27.45
CA ALA A 80 16.05 -12.21 -28.84
C ALA A 80 16.52 -13.67 -28.97
N GLY A 81 16.03 -14.36 -29.99
CA GLY A 81 16.31 -15.79 -30.23
C GLY A 81 15.55 -16.77 -29.32
N HIS A 82 14.74 -16.31 -28.36
CA HIS A 82 13.82 -17.18 -27.63
C HIS A 82 12.51 -17.36 -28.41
N GLN A 83 11.92 -18.54 -28.31
CA GLN A 83 10.65 -18.81 -28.97
C GLN A 83 9.50 -18.17 -28.17
N ALA A 84 8.65 -17.38 -28.84
CA ALA A 84 7.55 -16.64 -28.21
C ALA A 84 6.64 -17.53 -27.35
N ASP A 85 6.37 -18.77 -27.78
CA ASP A 85 5.49 -19.69 -27.04
C ASP A 85 6.14 -20.22 -25.76
N SER A 86 7.47 -20.35 -25.75
CA SER A 86 8.23 -20.70 -24.54
C SER A 86 8.17 -19.56 -23.51
N VAL A 87 8.37 -18.32 -23.97
CA VAL A 87 8.32 -17.14 -23.10
C VAL A 87 6.90 -16.94 -22.55
N LYS A 88 5.86 -17.10 -23.38
CA LYS A 88 4.45 -17.09 -22.96
C LYS A 88 4.14 -18.12 -21.88
N THR A 89 4.69 -19.33 -21.99
CA THR A 89 4.43 -20.39 -21.01
C THR A 89 5.10 -20.09 -19.67
N ALA A 90 6.28 -19.48 -19.69
CA ALA A 90 7.06 -19.13 -18.51
C ALA A 90 6.78 -17.71 -17.97
N PHE A 91 5.73 -17.02 -18.43
CA PHE A 91 5.42 -15.62 -18.07
C PHE A 91 5.40 -15.38 -16.56
N HIS A 92 4.68 -16.24 -15.84
CA HIS A 92 4.52 -16.13 -14.39
C HIS A 92 5.78 -16.54 -13.63
N GLU A 93 6.60 -17.43 -14.19
CA GLU A 93 7.84 -17.91 -13.58
C GLU A 93 8.95 -16.86 -13.67
N TYR A 94 9.04 -16.16 -14.80
CA TYR A 94 9.98 -15.06 -15.00
C TYR A 94 9.49 -13.72 -14.41
N GLY A 95 8.24 -13.67 -13.93
CA GLY A 95 7.65 -12.45 -13.39
C GLY A 95 7.50 -11.36 -14.45
N LEU A 96 7.13 -11.75 -15.67
CA LEU A 96 6.90 -10.84 -16.79
C LEU A 96 5.47 -10.29 -16.74
N ASP A 97 5.33 -8.99 -17.01
CA ASP A 97 4.05 -8.30 -17.09
C ASP A 97 3.55 -8.17 -18.55
N ALA A 98 4.47 -8.13 -19.52
CA ALA A 98 4.14 -8.06 -20.94
C ALA A 98 5.21 -8.69 -21.84
N LEU A 99 4.82 -8.99 -23.08
CA LEU A 99 5.68 -9.51 -24.13
C LEU A 99 5.43 -8.71 -25.40
N VAL A 100 6.52 -8.19 -25.94
CA VAL A 100 6.56 -7.44 -27.18
C VAL A 100 7.30 -8.29 -28.22
N LEU A 101 6.69 -8.45 -29.39
CA LEU A 101 7.27 -9.15 -30.54
C LEU A 101 7.46 -8.11 -31.64
N VAL A 102 8.68 -7.94 -32.13
CA VAL A 102 9.01 -6.95 -33.17
C VAL A 102 9.89 -7.55 -34.26
#